data_AF-M3GWV7-F1
#
_entry.id   AF-M3GWV7-F1
#
_cell.length_a   1.000
_cell.length_b   1.000
_cell.length_c   1.000
_cell.angle_alpha   90.00
_cell.angle_beta   90.00
_cell.angle_gamma   90.00
#
_symmetry.space_group_name_H-M   'P 1'
#
loop_
_entity.id
_entity.type
_entity.pdbx_description
1 polymer ?
#
loop_
_entity_poly.entity_id
_entity_poly.type
_entity_poly.pdbx_seq_one_letter_code
_entity_poly.pdbx_strand_id
1 'polypeptide(L)'
;MRFLSRKDFLQFLRKKGLELQTKDWRDFSGNFYWKNQRYFITKSLARERIGFEPVKDGLWRIYFSFVTIGYFDERIRKVTRTLKV
;
A
#
# COMPACT_ATOMS: atom_id res chain seq x y z
N MET A 1 -18.64 9.08 -5.67
CA MET A 1 -17.84 7.84 -5.68
C MET A 1 -18.16 7.07 -4.41
N ARG A 2 -18.92 5.95 -4.47
CA ARG A 2 -19.20 5.15 -3.26
C ARG A 2 -17.94 4.37 -2.92
N PHE A 3 -17.26 4.74 -1.84
CA PHE A 3 -16.19 3.90 -1.29
C PHE A 3 -16.83 2.60 -0.82
N LEU A 4 -16.39 1.47 -1.40
CA LEU A 4 -16.78 0.13 -0.92
C LEU A 4 -16.41 -0.01 0.55
N SER A 5 -17.15 -0.85 1.27
CA SER A 5 -16.98 -0.94 2.72
C SER A 5 -15.58 -1.46 3.05
N ARG A 6 -15.03 -1.02 4.20
CA ARG A 6 -13.77 -1.55 4.73
C ARG A 6 -13.76 -3.08 4.79
N LYS A 7 -14.92 -3.72 4.97
CA LYS A 7 -15.05 -5.19 5.00
C LYS A 7 -14.74 -5.80 3.63
N ASP A 8 -15.23 -5.19 2.54
CA ASP A 8 -15.04 -5.69 1.17
C ASP A 8 -13.57 -5.64 0.77
N PHE A 9 -12.88 -4.53 1.09
CA PHE A 9 -11.45 -4.40 0.82
C PHE A 9 -10.62 -5.42 1.60
N LEU A 10 -10.91 -5.62 2.89
CA LEU A 10 -10.23 -6.63 3.70
C LEU A 10 -10.47 -8.05 3.18
N GLN A 11 -11.69 -8.35 2.72
CA GLN A 11 -12.01 -9.64 2.13
C GLN A 11 -11.29 -9.85 0.79
N PHE A 12 -11.16 -8.81 -0.04
CA PHE A 12 -10.36 -8.84 -1.27
C PHE A 12 -8.89 -9.18 -0.96
N LEU A 13 -8.26 -8.48 -0.02
CA LEU A 13 -6.86 -8.71 0.35
C LEU A 13 -6.66 -10.14 0.87
N ARG A 14 -7.56 -10.61 1.74
CA ARG A 14 -7.53 -11.99 2.27
C ARG A 14 -7.63 -13.02 1.15
N LYS A 15 -8.56 -12.82 0.20
CA LYS A 15 -8.74 -13.74 -0.94
C LYS A 15 -7.51 -13.79 -1.85
N LYS A 16 -6.76 -12.69 -1.94
CA LYS A 16 -5.55 -12.59 -2.75
C LYS A 16 -4.28 -13.09 -2.05
N GLY A 17 -4.38 -13.57 -0.81
CA GLY A 17 -3.20 -13.98 -0.02
C GLY A 17 -2.25 -12.81 0.26
N LEU A 18 -2.75 -11.58 0.21
CA LEU A 18 -1.95 -10.37 0.38
C LEU A 18 -1.67 -10.14 1.85
N GLU A 19 -0.40 -9.91 2.16
CA GLU A 19 -0.03 -9.46 3.49
C GLU A 19 -0.50 -8.03 3.66
N LEU A 20 -1.54 -7.86 4.47
CA LEU A 20 -1.84 -6.57 5.04
C LEU A 20 -0.70 -6.23 6.00
N GLN A 21 0.09 -5.21 5.68
CA GLN A 21 0.68 -4.43 6.76
C GLN A 21 -0.45 -3.66 7.46
N THR A 22 -1.20 -4.35 8.33
CA THR A 22 -2.18 -3.73 9.24
C THR A 22 -1.54 -3.08 10.46
N LYS A 23 -0.21 -3.10 10.56
CA LYS A 23 0.46 -2.56 11.74
C LYS A 23 0.27 -1.03 11.73
N ASP A 24 -0.22 -0.48 12.83
CA ASP A 24 -0.70 0.89 12.98
C ASP A 24 0.38 1.95 12.72
N TRP A 25 0.67 2.26 11.46
CA TRP A 25 1.66 3.28 11.07
C TRP A 25 1.04 4.36 10.18
N ARG A 26 -0.11 4.86 10.62
CA ARG A 26 -0.78 6.02 10.03
C ARG A 26 0.01 7.28 10.37
N ASP A 27 0.82 7.78 9.45
CA ASP A 27 1.28 9.15 9.56
C ASP A 27 0.38 10.11 8.78
N PHE A 28 0.35 11.37 9.19
CA PHE A 28 -0.45 12.42 8.56
C PHE A 28 0.12 12.88 7.22
N SER A 29 1.16 12.20 6.72
CA SER A 29 1.94 12.62 5.54
C SER A 29 1.84 11.64 4.38
N GLY A 30 1.15 10.51 4.53
CA GLY A 30 0.98 9.54 3.44
C GLY A 30 2.22 8.67 3.21
N ASN A 31 2.97 8.41 4.28
CA ASN A 31 4.05 7.45 4.28
C ASN A 31 3.60 6.09 4.79
N PHE A 32 4.36 5.06 4.42
CA PHE A 32 4.35 3.76 5.09
C PHE A 32 5.73 3.46 5.66
N TYR A 33 5.79 2.48 6.56
CA TYR A 33 7.03 2.04 7.20
C TYR A 33 7.38 0.62 6.77
N TRP A 34 8.63 0.41 6.36
CA TRP A 34 9.16 -0.89 5.99
C TRP A 34 10.52 -1.09 6.62
N LYS A 35 10.69 -2.18 7.39
CA LYS A 35 11.93 -2.47 8.15
C LYS A 35 12.47 -1.23 8.90
N ASN A 36 11.58 -0.55 9.63
CA ASN A 36 11.86 0.66 10.42
C ASN A 36 12.29 1.90 9.60
N GLN A 37 12.11 1.89 8.27
CA GLN A 37 12.37 3.03 7.39
C GLN A 37 11.07 3.57 6.81
N ARG A 38 11.00 4.89 6.60
CA ARG A 38 9.80 5.59 6.12
C ARG A 38 9.87 5.81 4.61
N TYR A 39 8.77 5.52 3.92
CA TYR A 39 8.65 5.65 2.46
C TYR A 39 7.38 6.44 2.09
N PHE A 40 7.56 7.48 1.29
CA PHE A 40 6.45 8.32 0.83
C PHE A 40 5.76 7.71 -0.38
N ILE A 41 4.43 7.65 -0.35
CA ILE A 41 3.59 7.31 -1.51
C ILE A 41 2.90 8.58 -1.99
N THR A 42 1.95 9.09 -1.21
CA THR A 42 1.18 10.29 -1.56
C THR A 42 0.43 10.83 -0.36
N LYS A 43 0.36 12.16 -0.24
CA LYS A 43 -0.42 12.84 0.81
C LYS A 43 -1.90 12.46 0.79
N SER A 44 -2.47 12.17 -0.39
CA SER A 44 -3.89 11.84 -0.55
C SER A 44 -4.29 10.54 0.15
N LEU A 45 -3.31 9.70 0.51
CA LEU A 45 -3.51 8.46 1.27
C LEU A 45 -3.05 8.59 2.73
N ALA A 46 -2.89 9.82 3.23
CA ALA A 46 -2.63 10.03 4.65
C ALA A 46 -3.73 9.35 5.49
N ARG A 47 -3.31 8.55 6.48
CA ARG A 47 -4.17 7.75 7.36
C ARG A 47 -4.97 6.62 6.69
N GLU A 48 -4.83 6.43 5.38
CA GLU A 48 -5.49 5.35 4.65
C GLU A 48 -4.70 4.03 4.73
N ARG A 49 -5.40 2.91 4.54
CA ARG A 49 -4.77 1.59 4.45
C ARG A 49 -4.36 1.30 3.02
N ILE A 50 -3.16 0.75 2.88
CA ILE A 50 -2.65 0.21 1.62
C ILE A 50 -2.41 -1.30 1.75
N GLY A 51 -2.47 -2.00 0.61
CA GLY A 51 -2.11 -3.41 0.51
C GLY A 51 -0.79 -3.59 -0.24
N PHE A 52 -0.07 -4.66 0.07
CA PHE A 52 1.14 -5.07 -0.64
C PHE A 52 0.95 -6.46 -1.24
N GLU A 53 1.37 -6.62 -2.49
CA GLU A 53 1.41 -7.90 -3.20
C GLU A 53 2.84 -8.19 -3.64
N PRO A 54 3.43 -9.33 -3.24
CA PRO A 54 4.73 -9.73 -3.75
C PRO A 54 4.59 -10.02 -5.25
N VAL A 55 5.39 -9.33 -6.07
CA VAL A 55 5.45 -9.56 -7.53
C VAL A 55 6.66 -10.44 -7.86
N LYS A 56 7.79 -10.13 -7.24
CA LYS A 56 9.06 -10.87 -7.28
C LYS A 56 9.76 -10.63 -5.94
N ASP A 57 10.86 -11.34 -5.68
CA ASP A 57 11.66 -11.15 -4.47
C ASP A 57 12.00 -9.66 -4.24
N GLY A 58 11.64 -9.08 -3.10
CA GLY A 58 11.85 -7.66 -2.81
C GLY A 58 11.13 -6.64 -3.73
N LEU A 59 10.26 -7.05 -4.65
CA LEU A 59 9.44 -6.16 -5.47
C LEU A 59 7.97 -6.35 -5.11
N TRP A 60 7.37 -5.28 -4.62
CA TRP A 60 6.01 -5.27 -4.10
C TRP A 60 5.12 -4.35 -4.92
N ARG A 61 3.94 -4.81 -5.31
CA ARG A 61 2.89 -3.95 -5.87
C ARG A 61 2.06 -3.37 -4.73
N ILE A 62 1.78 -2.08 -4.79
CA ILE A 62 1.05 -1.33 -3.77
C ILE A 62 -0.37 -1.07 -4.26
N TYR A 63 -1.35 -1.32 -3.39
CA TYR A 63 -2.77 -1.10 -3.65
C TYR A 63 -3.36 -0.09 -2.67
N PHE A 64 -4.25 0.76 -3.17
CA PHE A 64 -5.28 1.41 -2.36
C PHE A 64 -6.63 0.91 -2.86
N SER A 65 -7.42 0.31 -1.97
CA SER A 65 -8.62 -0.42 -2.38
C SER A 65 -8.28 -1.42 -3.50
N PHE A 66 -9.09 -1.51 -4.55
CA PHE A 66 -8.86 -2.35 -5.73
C PHE A 66 -7.91 -1.74 -6.78
N VAL A 67 -7.27 -0.61 -6.48
CA VAL A 67 -6.48 0.14 -7.46
C VAL A 67 -4.98 0.01 -7.16
N THR A 68 -4.20 -0.36 -8.19
CA THR A 68 -2.73 -0.30 -8.12
C THR A 68 -2.26 1.15 -8.16
N ILE A 69 -1.58 1.58 -7.10
CA ILE A 69 -1.09 2.95 -6.95
C ILE A 69 0.41 3.08 -7.20
N GLY A 70 1.14 1.96 -7.13
CA GLY A 70 2.57 1.95 -7.40
C GLY A 70 3.24 0.62 -7.10
N TYR A 71 4.56 0.67 -7.09
CA TYR A 71 5.45 -0.43 -6.75
C TYR A 71 6.48 0.04 -5.73
N PHE A 72 6.83 -0.83 -4.79
CA PHE A 72 7.92 -0.64 -3.85
C PHE A 72 9.00 -1.68 -4.17
N ASP A 73 10.19 -1.21 -4.54
CA ASP A 73 11.38 -2.04 -4.66
C ASP A 73 12.20 -1.89 -3.38
N GLU A 74 12.20 -2.94 -2.57
CA GLU A 74 12.90 -3.01 -1.31
C GLU A 74 14.43 -3.04 -1.48
N ARG A 75 14.90 -3.61 -2.59
CA ARG A 75 16.34 -3.81 -2.85
C ARG A 75 17.02 -2.46 -3.08
N ILE A 76 16.37 -1.59 -3.85
CA ILE A 76 16.84 -0.22 -4.10
C ILE A 76 16.15 0.85 -3.23
N ARG A 77 15.26 0.43 -2.31
CA ARG A 77 14.53 1.30 -1.38
C ARG A 77 13.76 2.42 -2.08
N LYS A 78 13.08 2.10 -3.18
CA LYS A 78 12.39 3.08 -4.03
C LYS A 78 10.93 2.77 -4.23
N VAL A 79 10.09 3.79 -4.10
CA VAL A 79 8.67 3.75 -4.50
C VAL A 79 8.53 4.34 -5.90
N THR A 80 7.95 3.58 -6.82
CA THR A 80 7.59 4.04 -8.17
C THR A 80 6.08 4.13 -8.26
N ARG A 81 5.56 5.33 -8.50
CA ARG A 81 4.12 5.59 -8.58
C ARG A 81 3.63 5.37 -10.00
N THR A 82 2.52 4.66 -10.14
CA THR A 82 1.88 4.43 -11.44
C THR A 82 0.72 5.37 -11.68
N LEU A 83 0.12 5.92 -10.62
CA LEU A 83 -0.94 6.91 -10.71
C LEU A 83 -0.39 8.30 -10.38
N LYS A 84 -0.66 9.26 -11.27
CA LYS A 84 -0.63 10.68 -10.93
C LYS A 84 -1.94 10.96 -10.20
N VAL A 85 -1.89 10.94 -8.89
CA VAL A 85 -2.97 11.44 -8.01
C VAL A 85 -2.67 12.87 -7.59
#